data_AF-A0A170T449-F1
#
_entry.id   AF-A0A170T449-F1
#
_cell.length_a   1.000
_cell.length_b   1.000
_cell.length_c   1.000
_cell.angle_alpha   90.00
_cell.angle_beta   90.00
_cell.angle_gamma   90.00
#
_symmetry.space_group_name_H-M   'P 1'
#
loop_
_entity.id
_entity.type
_entity.pdbx_description
1 polymer ?
#
loop_
_entity_poly.entity_id
_entity_poly.type
_entity_poly.pdbx_seq_one_letter_code
_entity_poly.pdbx_strand_id
1 'polypeptide(L)'
;MDGVNVSPPMDLSLPRTHANLEAAFGGESMANRKYLFFAEVAKTLGHQDLAKLFRDTAVQETEHAFAHFRLLHPELVVEDPQALTPERSQALLSRCLELAIEGETYEYTTMYPEFAAAARSDRDAAAAAEFDEQIAESREHAGIFKKAASNFGFLTSIEHHHAERYGVALAALEGKGDAAEADDPVPGLWICRVCSMIYDPAKGDTDSGIAPGTPFEDIPDDWECPICGARKAGFIPYRPSTLQQLGLQTV
;
A
#
# COMPACT_ATOMS: atom_id res chain seq x y z
N MET A 1 -26.59 21.66 -32.50
CA MET A 1 -26.42 20.22 -32.85
C MET A 1 -25.09 19.87 -32.22
N ASP A 2 -25.12 19.60 -30.93
CA ASP A 2 -23.91 19.68 -30.11
C ASP A 2 -23.40 18.26 -29.92
N GLY A 3 -22.84 17.74 -31.02
CA GLY A 3 -22.09 16.49 -31.01
C GLY A 3 -20.75 16.75 -30.35
N VAL A 4 -20.69 16.66 -29.02
CA VAL A 4 -19.41 16.56 -28.32
C VAL A 4 -18.76 15.26 -28.81
N ASN A 5 -17.74 15.41 -29.65
CA ASN A 5 -16.91 14.31 -30.11
C ASN A 5 -16.02 13.88 -28.94
N VAL A 6 -16.57 13.10 -28.02
CA VAL A 6 -15.80 12.44 -26.97
C VAL A 6 -15.00 11.36 -27.70
N SER A 7 -13.69 11.58 -27.81
CA SER A 7 -12.79 10.55 -28.33
C SER A 7 -12.98 9.27 -27.50
N PRO A 8 -13.03 8.09 -28.13
CA PRO A 8 -13.19 6.85 -27.38
C PRO A 8 -12.06 6.70 -26.35
N PRO A 9 -12.34 6.10 -25.17
CA PRO A 9 -11.32 5.89 -24.15
C PRO A 9 -10.16 5.08 -24.72
N MET A 10 -8.95 5.35 -24.23
CA MET A 10 -7.74 4.66 -24.68
C MET A 10 -7.83 3.16 -24.35
N ASP A 11 -7.58 2.31 -25.34
CA ASP A 11 -7.56 0.86 -25.17
C ASP A 11 -6.16 0.37 -24.79
N LEU A 12 -5.93 0.20 -23.49
CA LEU A 12 -4.65 -0.30 -22.95
C LEU A 12 -4.47 -1.82 -23.13
N SER A 13 -5.51 -2.55 -23.54
CA SER A 13 -5.33 -3.97 -23.90
C SER A 13 -4.47 -4.14 -25.16
N LEU A 14 -4.28 -3.06 -25.93
CA LEU A 14 -3.36 -3.00 -27.04
C LEU A 14 -1.92 -2.89 -26.51
N PRO A 15 -1.10 -3.94 -26.64
CA PRO A 15 0.20 -4.03 -25.96
C PRO A 15 1.19 -2.94 -26.39
N ARG A 16 1.10 -2.47 -27.64
CA ARG A 16 1.96 -1.38 -28.13
C ARG A 16 1.58 -0.03 -27.53
N THR A 17 0.29 0.23 -27.33
CA THR A 17 -0.16 1.48 -26.72
C THR A 17 0.28 1.54 -25.26
N HIS A 18 0.10 0.44 -24.53
CA HIS A 18 0.57 0.30 -23.15
C HIS A 18 2.09 0.52 -23.05
N ALA A 19 2.87 -0.23 -23.82
CA ALA A 19 4.33 -0.11 -23.82
C ALA A 19 4.82 1.30 -24.21
N ASN A 20 4.14 1.97 -25.13
CA ASN A 20 4.47 3.35 -25.51
C ASN A 20 4.20 4.33 -24.37
N LEU A 21 3.12 4.14 -23.61
CA LEU A 21 2.82 4.98 -22.44
C LEU A 21 3.81 4.75 -21.30
N GLU A 22 4.18 3.50 -21.03
CA GLU A 22 5.23 3.17 -20.05
C GLU A 22 6.57 3.81 -20.45
N ALA A 23 6.94 3.71 -21.73
CA ALA A 23 8.14 4.33 -22.27
C ALA A 23 8.08 5.87 -22.18
N ALA A 24 6.92 6.48 -22.43
CA ALA A 24 6.72 7.92 -22.28
C ALA A 24 6.84 8.34 -20.81
N PHE A 25 6.18 7.64 -19.89
CA PHE A 25 6.29 7.87 -18.45
C PHE A 25 7.74 7.78 -17.97
N GLY A 26 8.48 6.75 -18.37
CA GLY A 26 9.91 6.62 -18.07
C GLY A 26 10.76 7.73 -18.70
N GLY A 27 10.45 8.11 -19.95
CA GLY A 27 11.07 9.21 -20.68
C GLY A 27 10.98 10.56 -19.95
N GLU A 28 9.76 10.96 -19.60
CA GLU A 28 9.50 12.22 -18.89
C GLU A 28 10.05 12.21 -17.47
N SER A 29 10.02 11.06 -16.80
CA SER A 29 10.65 10.88 -15.48
C SER A 29 12.16 11.10 -15.54
N MET A 30 12.85 10.54 -16.55
CA MET A 30 14.27 10.80 -16.77
C MET A 30 14.56 12.26 -17.12
N ALA A 31 13.72 12.90 -17.95
CA ALA A 31 13.87 14.30 -18.32
C ALA A 31 13.77 15.22 -17.10
N ASN A 32 12.74 15.01 -16.26
CA ASN A 32 12.59 15.71 -14.98
C ASN A 32 13.86 15.65 -14.12
N ARG A 33 14.39 14.44 -13.87
CA ARG A 33 15.56 14.27 -12.99
C ARG A 33 16.82 14.91 -13.57
N LYS A 34 17.02 14.82 -14.89
CA LYS A 34 18.12 15.52 -15.58
C LYS A 34 18.01 17.02 -15.44
N TYR A 35 16.83 17.61 -15.65
CA TYR A 35 16.66 19.06 -15.58
C TYR A 35 16.84 19.59 -14.15
N LEU A 36 16.40 18.87 -13.12
CA LEU A 36 16.71 19.23 -11.74
C LEU A 36 18.23 19.27 -11.49
N PHE A 37 18.96 18.24 -11.94
CA PHE A 37 20.42 18.22 -11.83
C PHE A 37 21.08 19.36 -12.63
N PHE A 38 20.62 19.63 -13.85
CA PHE A 38 21.12 20.74 -14.67
C PHE A 38 20.88 22.09 -14.00
N ALA A 39 19.77 22.25 -13.28
CA ALA A 39 19.51 23.44 -12.50
C ALA A 39 20.54 23.64 -11.38
N GLU A 40 20.95 22.58 -10.69
CA GLU A 40 22.01 22.64 -9.68
C GLU A 40 23.35 23.04 -10.27
N VAL A 41 23.71 22.46 -11.43
CA VAL A 41 24.91 22.84 -12.18
C VAL A 41 24.87 24.31 -12.57
N ALA A 42 23.78 24.76 -13.21
CA ALA A 42 23.62 26.15 -13.64
C ALA A 42 23.67 27.13 -12.47
N LYS A 43 23.03 26.80 -11.33
CA LYS A 43 23.07 27.60 -10.11
C LYS A 43 24.49 27.71 -9.56
N THR A 44 25.22 26.60 -9.50
CA THR A 44 26.61 26.54 -9.01
C THR A 44 27.54 27.39 -9.86
N LEU A 45 27.30 27.46 -11.17
CA LEU A 45 28.05 28.30 -12.11
C LEU A 45 27.58 29.77 -12.16
N GLY A 46 26.63 30.17 -11.31
CA GLY A 46 26.16 31.55 -11.21
C GLY A 46 25.05 31.93 -12.21
N HIS A 47 24.52 30.99 -12.99
CA HIS A 47 23.46 31.22 -13.97
C HIS A 47 22.06 31.02 -13.36
N GLN A 48 21.61 31.98 -12.55
CA GLN A 48 20.34 31.86 -11.80
C GLN A 48 19.09 31.73 -12.69
N ASP A 49 19.00 32.50 -13.78
CA ASP A 49 17.83 32.46 -14.67
C ASP A 49 17.74 31.12 -15.41
N LEU A 50 18.87 30.58 -15.85
CA LEU A 50 18.94 29.26 -16.49
C LEU A 50 18.59 28.14 -15.49
N ALA A 51 19.08 28.24 -14.25
CA ALA A 51 18.71 27.32 -13.18
C ALA A 51 17.21 27.38 -12.85
N LYS A 52 16.59 28.56 -12.95
CA LYS A 52 15.13 28.70 -12.82
C LYS A 52 14.42 28.03 -13.98
N LEU A 53 14.85 28.29 -15.22
CA LEU A 53 14.26 27.69 -16.42
C LEU A 53 14.26 26.16 -16.33
N PHE A 54 15.40 25.55 -15.98
CA PHE A 54 15.49 24.10 -15.82
C PHE A 54 14.52 23.55 -14.76
N ARG A 55 14.38 24.23 -13.61
CA ARG A 55 13.41 23.81 -12.58
C ARG A 55 11.97 23.95 -13.05
N ASP A 56 11.63 25.05 -13.72
CA ASP A 56 10.29 25.25 -14.26
C ASP A 56 9.96 24.17 -15.30
N THR A 57 10.89 23.83 -16.20
CA THR A 57 10.71 22.75 -17.17
C THR A 57 10.63 21.39 -16.49
N ALA A 58 11.44 21.11 -15.46
CA ALA A 58 11.32 19.86 -14.71
C ALA A 58 9.91 19.68 -14.12
N VAL A 59 9.30 20.75 -13.60
CA VAL A 59 7.91 20.72 -13.11
C VAL A 59 6.93 20.38 -14.25
N GLN A 60 7.15 20.88 -15.46
CA GLN A 60 6.33 20.52 -16.62
C GLN A 60 6.46 19.03 -16.98
N GLU A 61 7.69 18.48 -16.96
CA GLU A 61 7.89 17.04 -17.22
C GLU A 61 7.27 16.16 -16.14
N THR A 62 7.18 16.63 -14.89
CA THR A 62 6.38 15.95 -13.86
C THR A 62 4.91 15.84 -14.26
N GLU A 63 4.32 16.93 -14.77
CA GLU A 63 2.92 16.93 -15.21
C GLU A 63 2.71 16.06 -16.46
N HIS A 64 3.67 16.02 -17.39
CA HIS A 64 3.64 15.10 -18.52
C HIS A 64 3.71 13.63 -18.06
N ALA A 65 4.65 13.30 -17.16
CA ALA A 65 4.74 11.97 -16.58
C ALA A 65 3.43 11.58 -15.87
N PHE A 66 2.86 12.47 -15.05
CA PHE A 66 1.57 12.21 -14.40
C PHE A 66 0.42 12.08 -15.40
N ALA A 67 0.39 12.84 -16.50
CA ALA A 67 -0.61 12.65 -17.54
C ALA A 67 -0.54 11.25 -18.15
N HIS A 68 0.66 10.74 -18.45
CA HIS A 68 0.84 9.37 -18.92
C HIS A 68 0.48 8.32 -17.87
N PHE A 69 0.87 8.53 -16.61
CA PHE A 69 0.57 7.60 -15.52
C PHE A 69 -0.94 7.51 -15.24
N ARG A 70 -1.69 8.63 -15.32
CA ARG A 70 -3.15 8.62 -15.24
C ARG A 70 -3.81 7.85 -16.39
N LEU A 71 -3.19 7.83 -17.57
CA LEU A 71 -3.66 7.01 -18.68
C LEU A 71 -3.36 5.52 -18.47
N LEU A 72 -2.23 5.17 -17.83
CA LEU A 72 -1.88 3.79 -17.48
C LEU A 72 -2.74 3.25 -16.33
N HIS A 73 -3.04 4.10 -15.35
CA HIS A 73 -3.78 3.77 -14.14
C HIS A 73 -5.02 4.66 -13.97
N PRO A 74 -6.00 4.60 -14.90
CA PRO A 74 -7.21 5.41 -14.80
C PRO A 74 -8.01 5.10 -13.53
N GLU A 75 -7.87 3.90 -12.97
CA GLU A 75 -8.49 3.50 -11.72
C GLU A 75 -8.04 4.33 -10.52
N LEU A 76 -6.86 4.96 -10.58
CA LEU A 76 -6.29 5.80 -9.52
C LEU A 76 -6.70 7.27 -9.60
N VAL A 77 -7.39 7.68 -10.68
CA VAL A 77 -7.79 9.08 -10.87
C VAL A 77 -8.93 9.43 -9.93
N VAL A 78 -8.71 10.43 -9.07
CA VAL A 78 -9.71 10.99 -8.17
C VAL A 78 -10.14 12.37 -8.69
N GLU A 79 -11.35 12.45 -9.24
CA GLU A 79 -11.91 13.71 -9.75
C GLU A 79 -12.50 14.57 -8.63
N ASP A 80 -13.27 13.95 -7.72
CA ASP A 80 -13.84 14.59 -6.55
C ASP A 80 -13.54 13.77 -5.28
N PRO A 81 -12.56 14.20 -4.47
CA PRO A 81 -12.23 13.54 -3.21
C PRO A 81 -13.39 13.50 -2.21
N GLN A 82 -14.32 14.46 -2.25
CA GLN A 82 -15.46 14.51 -1.33
C GLN A 82 -16.55 13.49 -1.68
N ALA A 83 -16.58 13.03 -2.93
CA ALA A 83 -17.50 12.00 -3.39
C ALA A 83 -17.00 10.57 -3.11
N LEU A 84 -15.77 10.40 -2.63
CA LEU A 84 -15.22 9.08 -2.33
C LEU A 84 -15.83 8.50 -1.06
N THR A 85 -16.32 7.26 -1.15
CA THR A 85 -16.61 6.49 0.06
C THR A 85 -15.31 6.07 0.75
N PRO A 86 -15.35 5.76 2.05
CA PRO A 86 -14.19 5.20 2.75
C PRO A 86 -13.63 3.95 2.07
N GLU A 87 -14.50 3.05 1.59
CA GLU A 87 -14.12 1.81 0.92
C GLU A 87 -13.41 2.08 -0.42
N ARG A 88 -13.91 3.04 -1.20
CA ARG A 88 -13.26 3.42 -2.46
C ARG A 88 -11.91 4.08 -2.21
N SER A 89 -11.84 4.97 -1.22
CA SER A 89 -10.58 5.61 -0.80
C SER A 89 -9.54 4.57 -0.39
N GLN A 90 -9.97 3.57 0.38
CA GLN A 90 -9.11 2.47 0.78
C GLN A 90 -8.64 1.64 -0.41
N ALA A 91 -9.53 1.27 -1.34
CA ALA A 91 -9.15 0.51 -2.53
C ALA A 91 -8.09 1.23 -3.39
N LEU A 92 -8.21 2.56 -3.54
CA LEU A 92 -7.23 3.38 -4.25
C LEU A 92 -5.86 3.34 -3.57
N LEU A 93 -5.82 3.53 -2.25
CA LEU A 93 -4.57 3.51 -1.48
C LEU A 93 -3.92 2.13 -1.47
N SER A 94 -4.71 1.06 -1.35
CA SER A 94 -4.23 -0.31 -1.49
C SER A 94 -3.59 -0.54 -2.86
N ARG A 95 -4.22 -0.06 -3.94
CA ARG A 95 -3.65 -0.20 -5.29
C ARG A 95 -2.34 0.56 -5.45
N CYS A 96 -2.20 1.74 -4.84
CA CYS A 96 -0.93 2.47 -4.82
C CYS A 96 0.18 1.67 -4.10
N LEU A 97 -0.14 1.01 -2.98
CA LEU A 97 0.81 0.18 -2.24
C LEU A 97 1.21 -1.06 -3.03
N GLU A 98 0.27 -1.72 -3.70
CA GLU A 98 0.54 -2.84 -4.60
C GLU A 98 1.52 -2.46 -5.70
N LEU A 99 1.29 -1.34 -6.40
CA LEU A 99 2.18 -0.84 -7.45
C LEU A 99 3.59 -0.54 -6.92
N ALA A 100 3.70 0.03 -5.72
CA ALA A 100 5.01 0.25 -5.09
C ALA A 100 5.72 -1.08 -4.77
N ILE A 101 5.01 -2.06 -4.21
CA ILE A 101 5.56 -3.39 -3.92
C ILE A 101 5.97 -4.12 -5.21
N GLU A 102 5.16 -4.03 -6.27
CA GLU A 102 5.45 -4.61 -7.59
C GLU A 102 6.76 -4.03 -8.16
N GLY A 103 6.92 -2.70 -8.11
CA GLY A 103 8.13 -2.01 -8.56
C GLY A 103 9.38 -2.45 -7.79
N GLU A 104 9.36 -2.33 -6.46
CA GLU A 104 10.49 -2.74 -5.61
C GLU A 104 10.80 -4.23 -5.79
N THR A 105 9.78 -5.08 -5.90
CA THR A 105 10.00 -6.51 -6.15
C THR A 105 10.73 -6.76 -7.46
N TYR A 106 10.30 -6.12 -8.55
CA TYR A 106 10.99 -6.23 -9.82
C TYR A 106 12.45 -5.76 -9.72
N GLU A 107 12.71 -4.67 -9.00
CA GLU A 107 14.04 -4.12 -8.81
C GLU A 107 14.99 -5.11 -8.11
N TYR A 108 14.62 -5.66 -6.94
CA TYR A 108 15.51 -6.56 -6.20
C TYR A 108 15.50 -8.03 -6.68
N THR A 109 14.50 -8.48 -7.43
CA THR A 109 14.47 -9.86 -7.96
C THR A 109 14.99 -10.00 -9.38
N THR A 110 14.91 -8.93 -10.18
CA THR A 110 15.15 -9.01 -11.63
C THR A 110 16.11 -7.93 -12.11
N MET A 111 15.73 -6.66 -12.01
CA MET A 111 16.47 -5.57 -12.68
C MET A 111 17.90 -5.41 -12.17
N TYR A 112 18.09 -5.12 -10.87
CA TYR A 112 19.43 -4.93 -10.32
C TYR A 112 20.26 -6.21 -10.30
N PRO A 113 19.71 -7.42 -10.06
CA PRO A 113 20.46 -8.66 -10.24
C PRO A 113 21.01 -8.85 -11.66
N GLU A 114 20.21 -8.53 -12.69
CA GLU A 114 20.67 -8.58 -14.09
C GLU A 114 21.77 -7.53 -14.35
N PHE A 115 21.64 -6.32 -13.80
CA PHE A 115 22.64 -5.27 -13.93
C PHE A 115 23.94 -5.60 -13.20
N ALA A 116 23.87 -6.16 -11.99
CA ALA A 116 25.04 -6.63 -11.24
C ALA A 116 25.76 -7.74 -12.01
N ALA A 117 25.02 -8.68 -12.60
CA ALA A 117 25.61 -9.73 -13.44
C ALA A 117 26.30 -9.15 -14.68
N ALA A 118 25.69 -8.17 -15.35
CA ALA A 118 26.28 -7.47 -16.48
C ALA A 118 27.57 -6.70 -16.07
N ALA A 119 27.52 -5.93 -14.97
CA ALA A 119 28.69 -5.21 -14.45
C ALA A 119 29.85 -6.15 -14.10
N ARG A 120 29.57 -7.31 -13.51
CA ARG A 120 30.58 -8.35 -13.25
C ARG A 120 31.17 -8.91 -14.55
N SER A 121 30.34 -9.11 -15.59
CA SER A 121 30.81 -9.51 -16.93
C SER A 121 31.76 -8.47 -17.53
N ASP A 122 31.44 -7.19 -17.35
CA ASP A 122 32.26 -6.06 -17.80
C ASP A 122 33.49 -5.81 -16.90
N ARG A 123 33.62 -6.56 -15.81
CA ARG A 123 34.67 -6.43 -14.77
C ARG A 123 34.66 -5.07 -14.07
N ASP A 124 33.51 -4.41 -14.02
CA ASP A 124 33.31 -3.20 -13.24
C ASP A 124 32.84 -3.55 -11.82
N ALA A 125 33.81 -3.70 -10.93
CA ALA A 125 33.54 -4.05 -9.53
C ALA A 125 32.79 -2.94 -8.77
N ALA A 126 32.94 -1.68 -9.16
CA ALA A 126 32.27 -0.57 -8.50
C ALA A 126 30.79 -0.54 -8.87
N ALA A 127 30.46 -0.69 -10.15
CA ALA A 127 29.08 -0.80 -10.60
C ALA A 127 28.38 -2.05 -10.03
N ALA A 128 29.08 -3.19 -9.97
CA ALA A 128 28.52 -4.40 -9.37
C ALA A 128 28.19 -4.21 -7.88
N ALA A 129 29.07 -3.54 -7.12
CA ALA A 129 28.83 -3.25 -5.71
C ALA A 129 27.65 -2.30 -5.51
N GLU A 130 27.55 -1.24 -6.32
CA GLU A 130 26.41 -0.31 -6.30
C GLU A 130 25.09 -1.06 -6.56
N PHE A 131 25.02 -1.90 -7.59
CA PHE A 131 23.81 -2.68 -7.87
C PHE A 131 23.48 -3.68 -6.75
N ASP A 132 24.49 -4.30 -6.12
CA ASP A 132 24.27 -5.17 -4.96
C ASP A 132 23.69 -4.40 -3.76
N GLU A 133 24.10 -3.13 -3.54
CA GLU A 133 23.52 -2.24 -2.52
C GLU A 133 22.06 -1.88 -2.85
N GLN A 134 21.77 -1.53 -4.11
CA GLN A 134 20.40 -1.21 -4.56
C GLN A 134 19.44 -2.42 -4.44
N ILE A 135 19.93 -3.66 -4.64
CA ILE A 135 19.14 -4.89 -4.36
C ILE A 135 18.74 -4.95 -2.89
N ALA A 136 19.65 -4.62 -1.97
CA ALA A 136 19.38 -4.69 -0.54
C ALA A 136 18.39 -3.60 -0.11
N GLU A 137 18.57 -2.37 -0.58
CA GLU A 137 17.68 -1.24 -0.29
C GLU A 137 16.26 -1.49 -0.83
N SER A 138 16.14 -1.91 -2.09
CA SER A 138 14.83 -2.19 -2.68
C SER A 138 14.09 -3.35 -1.98
N ARG A 139 14.82 -4.35 -1.47
CA ARG A 139 14.23 -5.40 -0.62
C ARG A 139 13.68 -4.83 0.70
N GLU A 140 14.37 -3.87 1.30
CA GLU A 140 13.91 -3.18 2.51
C GLU A 140 12.63 -2.37 2.22
N HIS A 141 12.62 -1.59 1.14
CA HIS A 141 11.44 -0.83 0.70
C HIS A 141 10.22 -1.73 0.48
N ALA A 142 10.39 -2.84 -0.24
CA ALA A 142 9.30 -3.81 -0.44
C ALA A 142 8.77 -4.35 0.90
N GLY A 143 9.65 -4.59 1.88
CA GLY A 143 9.26 -4.99 3.24
C GLY A 143 8.46 -3.91 3.98
N ILE A 144 8.89 -2.65 3.87
CA ILE A 144 8.20 -1.49 4.46
C ILE A 144 6.80 -1.35 3.85
N PHE A 145 6.66 -1.41 2.53
CA PHE A 145 5.37 -1.28 1.86
C PHE A 145 4.43 -2.46 2.15
N LYS A 146 4.94 -3.69 2.21
CA LYS A 146 4.16 -4.86 2.63
C LYS A 146 3.60 -4.66 4.03
N LYS A 147 4.46 -4.28 5.00
CA LYS A 147 4.02 -3.98 6.36
C LYS A 147 2.97 -2.87 6.41
N ALA A 148 3.15 -1.81 5.61
CA ALA A 148 2.17 -0.73 5.51
C ALA A 148 0.82 -1.21 4.97
N ALA A 149 0.82 -2.04 3.93
CA ALA A 149 -0.39 -2.63 3.34
C ALA A 149 -1.12 -3.55 4.34
N SER A 150 -0.39 -4.40 5.06
CA SER A 150 -0.96 -5.29 6.09
C SER A 150 -1.56 -4.49 7.24
N ASN A 151 -0.84 -3.47 7.72
CA ASN A 151 -1.34 -2.58 8.75
C ASN A 151 -2.59 -1.82 8.31
N PHE A 152 -2.68 -1.43 7.03
CA PHE A 152 -3.89 -0.83 6.47
C PHE A 152 -5.09 -1.77 6.56
N GLY A 153 -4.91 -3.06 6.22
CA GLY A 153 -5.97 -4.07 6.34
C GLY A 153 -6.42 -4.35 7.78
N PHE A 154 -5.49 -4.37 8.73
CA PHE A 154 -5.80 -4.59 10.15
C PHE A 154 -6.38 -3.35 10.84
N LEU A 155 -5.95 -2.13 10.50
CA LEU A 155 -6.55 -0.87 10.99
C LEU A 155 -8.04 -0.80 10.62
N THR A 156 -8.43 -1.24 9.43
CA THR A 156 -9.84 -1.35 9.04
C THR A 156 -10.61 -2.29 9.98
N SER A 157 -10.09 -3.48 10.29
CA SER A 157 -10.75 -4.40 11.24
C SER A 157 -10.88 -3.79 12.65
N ILE A 158 -9.89 -3.02 13.08
CA ILE A 158 -9.87 -2.36 14.38
C ILE A 158 -10.90 -1.22 14.42
N GLU A 159 -10.94 -0.37 13.40
CA GLU A 159 -11.88 0.75 13.34
C GLU A 159 -13.32 0.27 13.09
N HIS A 160 -13.53 -0.80 12.32
CA HIS A 160 -14.83 -1.48 12.25
C HIS A 160 -15.23 -2.03 13.62
N HIS A 161 -14.33 -2.69 14.34
CA HIS A 161 -14.61 -3.16 15.70
C HIS A 161 -14.96 -1.99 16.64
N HIS A 162 -14.27 -0.86 16.56
CA HIS A 162 -14.62 0.35 17.31
C HIS A 162 -16.02 0.88 16.94
N ALA A 163 -16.31 1.01 15.65
CA ALA A 163 -17.60 1.49 15.15
C ALA A 163 -18.76 0.54 15.53
N GLU A 164 -18.56 -0.77 15.42
CA GLU A 164 -19.53 -1.79 15.85
C GLU A 164 -19.81 -1.70 17.36
N ARG A 165 -18.77 -1.54 18.19
CA ARG A 165 -18.95 -1.36 19.65
C ARG A 165 -19.77 -0.11 19.96
N TYR A 166 -19.56 0.99 19.26
CA TYR A 166 -20.38 2.18 19.41
C TYR A 166 -21.82 1.97 18.92
N GLY A 167 -22.03 1.25 17.82
CA GLY A 167 -23.36 0.89 17.32
C GLY A 167 -24.14 0.00 18.30
N VAL A 168 -23.47 -0.99 18.90
CA VAL A 168 -24.04 -1.85 19.95
C VAL A 168 -24.40 -1.03 21.18
N ALA A 169 -23.51 -0.14 21.64
CA ALA A 169 -23.77 0.73 22.79
C ALA A 169 -24.98 1.64 22.53
N LEU A 170 -25.10 2.20 21.31
CA LEU A 170 -26.25 3.00 20.90
C LEU A 170 -27.55 2.17 20.90
N ALA A 171 -27.54 0.97 20.33
CA ALA A 171 -28.71 0.08 20.32
C ALA A 171 -29.16 -0.31 21.74
N ALA A 172 -28.22 -0.52 22.66
CA ALA A 172 -28.52 -0.77 24.07
C ALA A 172 -29.14 0.46 24.75
N LEU A 173 -28.62 1.67 24.48
CA LEU A 173 -29.23 2.93 24.95
C LEU A 173 -30.66 3.13 24.42
N GLU A 174 -30.94 2.64 23.22
CA GLU A 174 -32.28 2.63 22.61
C GLU A 174 -33.19 1.49 23.13
N GLY A 175 -32.72 0.69 24.09
CA GLY A 175 -33.50 -0.38 24.72
C GLY A 175 -33.65 -1.66 23.89
N LYS A 176 -32.79 -1.87 22.87
CA LYS A 176 -32.86 -3.02 21.95
C LYS A 176 -32.16 -4.29 22.47
N GLY A 177 -31.52 -4.24 23.64
CA GLY A 177 -30.84 -5.37 24.28
C GLY A 177 -29.66 -4.92 25.13
N ASP A 178 -28.81 -5.86 25.55
CA ASP A 178 -27.63 -5.60 26.39
C ASP A 178 -26.36 -5.47 25.53
N ALA A 179 -25.49 -4.51 25.88
CA ALA A 179 -24.19 -4.29 25.27
C ALA A 179 -23.05 -5.07 25.96
N ALA A 180 -23.37 -5.89 26.97
CA ALA A 180 -22.42 -6.76 27.64
C ALA A 180 -21.69 -7.69 26.65
N GLU A 181 -20.48 -8.10 27.01
CA GLU A 181 -19.76 -9.15 26.30
C GLU A 181 -20.52 -10.47 26.45
N ALA A 182 -20.53 -11.28 25.40
CA ALA A 182 -21.01 -12.65 25.47
C ALA A 182 -20.20 -13.45 26.50
N ASP A 183 -20.88 -14.36 27.23
CA ASP A 183 -20.20 -15.22 28.20
C ASP A 183 -19.14 -16.11 27.52
N ASP A 184 -19.49 -16.65 26.35
CA ASP A 184 -18.66 -17.56 25.58
C ASP A 184 -17.85 -16.82 24.50
N PRO A 185 -16.52 -17.06 24.41
CA PRO A 185 -15.71 -16.53 23.32
C PRO A 185 -16.03 -17.22 21.99
N VAL A 186 -15.74 -16.52 20.88
CA VAL A 186 -15.78 -17.15 19.55
C VAL A 186 -14.60 -18.13 19.43
N PRO A 187 -14.83 -19.42 19.14
CA PRO A 187 -13.77 -20.41 19.09
C PRO A 187 -12.63 -20.02 18.15
N GLY A 188 -11.40 -20.01 18.67
CA GLY A 188 -10.18 -19.75 17.90
C GLY A 188 -9.88 -18.27 17.62
N LEU A 189 -10.79 -17.33 17.87
CA LEU A 189 -10.52 -15.90 17.70
C LEU A 189 -9.92 -15.28 18.96
N TRP A 190 -8.90 -14.45 18.78
CA TRP A 190 -8.19 -13.78 19.88
C TRP A 190 -8.08 -12.29 19.63
N ILE A 191 -8.29 -11.46 20.65
CA ILE A 191 -8.25 -10.00 20.53
C ILE A 191 -7.09 -9.40 21.34
N CYS A 192 -6.34 -8.50 20.71
CA CYS A 192 -5.29 -7.73 21.34
C CYS A 192 -5.91 -6.72 22.33
N ARG A 193 -5.54 -6.77 23.61
CA ARG A 193 -6.05 -5.82 24.62
C ARG A 193 -5.55 -4.38 24.44
N VAL A 194 -4.50 -4.18 23.63
CA VAL A 194 -3.88 -2.86 23.44
C VAL A 194 -4.55 -2.09 22.30
N CYS A 195 -4.78 -2.74 21.16
CA CYS A 195 -5.29 -2.07 19.96
C CYS A 195 -6.53 -2.74 19.34
N SER A 196 -7.13 -3.72 20.01
CA SER A 196 -8.34 -4.42 19.56
C SER A 196 -8.22 -5.21 18.24
N MET A 197 -7.00 -5.46 17.76
CA MET A 197 -6.77 -6.35 16.61
C MET A 197 -7.27 -7.76 16.94
N ILE A 198 -8.10 -8.35 16.07
CA ILE A 198 -8.58 -9.73 16.21
C ILE A 198 -7.72 -10.63 15.32
N TYR A 199 -7.00 -11.58 15.93
CA TYR A 199 -6.37 -12.69 15.24
C TYR A 199 -7.41 -13.74 14.87
N ASP A 200 -7.44 -14.10 13.58
CA ASP A 200 -8.28 -15.14 13.02
C ASP A 200 -7.37 -16.24 12.43
N PRO A 201 -7.37 -17.46 13.00
CA PRO A 201 -6.60 -18.58 12.47
C PRO A 201 -6.86 -18.83 10.99
N ALA A 202 -8.08 -18.62 10.48
CA ALA A 202 -8.38 -18.83 9.06
C ALA A 202 -7.56 -17.90 8.14
N LYS A 203 -7.16 -16.73 8.65
CA LYS A 203 -6.30 -15.76 7.95
C LYS A 203 -4.83 -15.92 8.29
N GLY A 204 -4.51 -16.31 9.53
CA GLY A 204 -3.14 -16.29 10.06
C GLY A 204 -2.59 -14.87 10.17
N ASP A 205 -1.27 -14.76 10.21
CA ASP A 205 -0.51 -13.51 10.11
C ASP A 205 0.72 -13.75 9.21
N THR A 206 0.46 -13.87 7.92
CA THR A 206 1.45 -14.30 6.92
C THR A 206 2.68 -13.41 6.86
N ASP A 207 2.50 -12.12 7.13
CA ASP A 207 3.60 -11.14 7.07
C ASP A 207 4.56 -11.28 8.24
N SER A 208 4.06 -11.74 9.39
CA SER A 208 4.89 -12.16 10.53
C SER A 208 5.29 -13.63 10.48
N GLY A 209 5.04 -14.32 9.36
CA GLY A 209 5.41 -15.73 9.15
C GLY A 209 4.44 -16.76 9.73
N ILE A 210 3.24 -16.35 10.15
CA ILE A 210 2.19 -17.23 10.67
C ILE A 210 1.24 -17.61 9.54
N ALA A 211 1.29 -18.87 9.09
CA ALA A 211 0.49 -19.33 7.97
C ALA A 211 -1.03 -19.32 8.28
N PRO A 212 -1.90 -19.16 7.26
CA PRO A 212 -3.34 -19.39 7.43
C PRO A 212 -3.62 -20.81 7.92
N GLY A 213 -4.60 -20.94 8.80
CA GLY A 213 -4.95 -22.16 9.53
C GLY A 213 -4.19 -22.36 10.84
N THR A 214 -3.22 -21.52 11.19
CA THR A 214 -2.43 -21.68 12.43
C THR A 214 -3.28 -21.30 13.66
N PRO A 215 -3.54 -22.21 14.61
CA PRO A 215 -4.19 -21.87 15.87
C PRO A 215 -3.37 -20.83 16.65
N PHE A 216 -4.03 -19.95 17.40
CA PHE A 216 -3.33 -18.91 18.17
C PHE A 216 -2.36 -19.50 19.19
N GLU A 217 -2.72 -20.65 19.74
CA GLU A 217 -1.94 -21.40 20.71
C GLU A 217 -0.58 -21.83 20.14
N ASP A 218 -0.53 -22.12 18.83
CA ASP A 218 0.64 -22.60 18.10
C ASP A 218 1.55 -21.46 17.60
N ILE A 219 1.14 -20.19 17.75
CA ILE A 219 1.98 -19.03 17.40
C ILE A 219 3.18 -18.95 18.36
N PRO A 220 4.40 -18.59 17.90
CA PRO A 220 5.54 -18.34 18.78
C PRO A 220 5.28 -17.28 19.86
N ASP A 221 5.83 -17.45 21.07
CA ASP A 221 5.60 -16.53 22.20
C ASP A 221 6.25 -15.14 22.02
N ASP A 222 7.26 -15.06 21.15
CA ASP A 222 7.91 -13.82 20.73
C ASP A 222 7.18 -13.10 19.59
N TRP A 223 6.09 -13.67 19.07
CA TRP A 223 5.24 -12.96 18.12
C TRP A 223 4.67 -11.68 18.73
N GLU A 224 4.72 -10.62 17.94
CA GLU A 224 4.24 -9.29 18.30
C GLU A 224 3.03 -8.95 17.42
N CYS A 225 2.01 -8.33 18.02
CA CYS A 225 0.86 -7.81 17.32
C CYS A 225 1.32 -6.93 16.16
N PRO A 226 0.92 -7.22 14.91
CA PRO A 226 1.42 -6.50 13.73
C PRO A 226 1.08 -5.00 13.76
N ILE A 227 0.07 -4.62 14.54
CA ILE A 227 -0.43 -3.25 14.63
C ILE A 227 0.26 -2.41 15.70
N CYS A 228 0.35 -2.92 16.93
CA CYS A 228 0.82 -2.11 18.07
C CYS A 228 2.11 -2.63 18.71
N GLY A 229 2.67 -3.74 18.21
CA GLY A 229 3.88 -4.36 18.78
C GLY A 229 3.66 -5.03 20.14
N ALA A 230 2.42 -5.14 20.63
CA ALA A 230 2.14 -5.87 21.86
C ALA A 230 2.44 -7.36 21.68
N ARG A 231 3.22 -7.96 22.58
CA ARG A 231 3.54 -9.39 22.56
C ARG A 231 2.28 -10.27 22.62
N LYS A 232 2.37 -11.53 22.16
CA LYS A 232 1.31 -12.56 22.21
C LYS A 232 0.53 -12.60 23.54
N ALA A 233 1.20 -12.43 24.68
CA ALA A 233 0.57 -12.39 26.01
C ALA A 233 -0.45 -11.24 26.21
N GLY A 234 -0.44 -10.25 25.32
CA GLY A 234 -1.39 -9.14 25.26
C GLY A 234 -2.77 -9.52 24.70
N PHE A 235 -2.94 -10.74 24.18
CA PHE A 235 -4.19 -11.20 23.59
C PHE A 235 -5.05 -11.97 24.60
N ILE A 236 -6.37 -11.94 24.40
CA ILE A 236 -7.36 -12.76 25.11
C ILE A 236 -8.33 -13.40 24.13
N PRO A 237 -9.04 -14.47 24.49
CA PRO A 237 -10.13 -14.99 23.66
C PRO A 237 -11.14 -13.90 23.32
N TYR A 238 -11.49 -13.76 22.05
CA TYR A 238 -12.40 -12.72 21.58
C TYR A 238 -13.84 -13.02 21.98
N ARG A 239 -14.49 -12.05 22.64
CA ARG A 239 -15.91 -12.08 22.99
C ARG A 239 -16.62 -10.93 22.27
N PRO A 240 -17.52 -11.21 21.31
CA PRO A 240 -18.39 -10.19 20.76
C PRO A 240 -19.41 -9.75 21.81
N SER A 241 -20.15 -8.66 21.55
CA SER A 241 -21.28 -8.31 22.42
C SER A 241 -22.43 -9.29 22.26
N THR A 242 -23.30 -9.42 23.28
CA THR A 242 -24.49 -10.28 23.20
C THR A 242 -25.38 -9.91 22.01
N LEU A 243 -25.51 -8.61 21.71
CA LEU A 243 -26.24 -8.11 20.54
C LEU A 243 -25.59 -8.52 19.21
N GLN A 244 -24.25 -8.47 19.11
CA GLN A 244 -23.53 -8.91 17.91
C GLN A 244 -23.61 -10.44 17.74
N GLN A 245 -23.56 -11.19 18.82
CA GLN A 245 -23.70 -12.65 18.82
C GLN A 245 -25.09 -13.10 18.33
N LEU A 246 -26.15 -12.39 18.73
CA LEU A 246 -27.52 -12.68 18.28
C LEU A 246 -27.71 -12.42 16.78
N GLY A 247 -27.03 -11.42 16.20
CA GLY A 247 -27.06 -11.15 14.76
C GLY A 247 -26.26 -12.16 13.92
N LEU A 248 -25.19 -12.73 14.48
CA LEU A 248 -24.37 -13.77 13.83
C LEU A 248 -25.06 -15.15 13.77
N GLN A 249 -26.11 -15.39 14.57
CA GLN A 249 -26.86 -16.65 14.57
C GLN A 249 -28.04 -16.67 13.57
N THR A 250 -28.30 -15.56 12.89
CA THR A 250 -29.45 -15.40 11.97
C THR A 250 -29.09 -15.45 10.48
N VAL A 251 -27.88 -15.88 10.12
CA VAL A 251 -27.43 -16.11 8.73
C VAL A 251 -27.19 -17.59 8.48
#